data_AF-A0A968MW69-F1
#
_entry.id   AF-A0A968MW69-F1
#
_cell.length_a   1.000
_cell.length_b   1.000
_cell.length_c   1.000
_cell.angle_alpha   90.00
_cell.angle_beta   90.00
_cell.angle_gamma   90.00
#
_symmetry.space_group_name_H-M   'P 1'
#
loop_
_entity.id
_entity.type
_entity.pdbx_description
1 polymer ?
#
loop_
_entity_poly.entity_id
_entity_poly.type
_entity_poly.pdbx_seq_one_letter_code
_entity_poly.pdbx_strand_id
1 'polypeptide(L)'
;MSLYELNDGFKNYLNQKFTPGERQQFMNWLSSPENEEKVKQYLYDQLKDFSDETELKDVDFDSIYSNINDKINLNELNKPEVNKTRELLNITFKVAAVFLAVVVSVFLTYTVLKPQPFQNAGTTYYEIKAPLGAKTEITMPDGSKVLLNAGSKLKYNAGFNINNRELSLDGEAFFNVHKNKNLPFIVKTSYIDIKAVGTAFNVKAYNDEGTIETTL
;
A
#
# COMPACT_ATOMS: atom_id res chain seq x y z
N MET A 1 -7.13 48.77 30.04
CA MET A 1 -7.94 47.92 30.91
C MET A 1 -8.53 48.78 32.02
N SER A 2 -9.85 48.79 32.20
CA SER A 2 -10.55 49.48 33.29
C SER A 2 -10.54 48.64 34.58
N LEU A 3 -10.80 49.25 35.73
CA LEU A 3 -10.97 48.53 37.02
C LEU A 3 -12.01 47.40 36.94
N TYR A 4 -13.03 47.56 36.09
CA TYR A 4 -14.07 46.55 35.85
C TYR A 4 -13.49 45.29 35.18
N GLU A 5 -12.66 45.48 34.15
CA GLU A 5 -12.02 44.39 33.41
C GLU A 5 -10.99 43.64 34.28
N LEU A 6 -10.38 44.32 35.26
CA LEU A 6 -9.47 43.71 36.22
C LEU A 6 -10.19 42.76 37.20
N ASN A 7 -11.33 43.19 37.73
CA ASN A 7 -12.17 42.36 38.61
C ASN A 7 -12.65 41.09 37.90
N ASP A 8 -13.13 41.23 36.67
CA ASP A 8 -13.57 40.08 35.87
C ASP A 8 -12.40 39.16 35.53
N GLY A 9 -11.21 39.71 35.28
CA GLY A 9 -9.99 38.94 35.09
C GLY A 9 -9.65 38.07 36.30
N PHE A 10 -9.61 38.64 37.51
CA PHE A 10 -9.36 37.88 38.74
C PHE A 10 -10.47 36.86 39.04
N LYS A 11 -11.74 37.21 38.85
CA LYS A 11 -12.87 36.27 39.01
C LYS A 11 -12.77 35.10 38.05
N ASN A 12 -12.41 35.34 36.80
CA ASN A 12 -12.25 34.27 35.82
C ASN A 12 -11.03 33.40 36.11
N TYR A 13 -9.96 33.97 36.67
CA TYR A 13 -8.80 33.22 37.14
C TYR A 13 -9.16 32.26 38.27
N LEU A 14 -9.77 32.79 39.34
CA LEU A 14 -10.14 32.02 40.53
C LEU A 14 -11.17 30.91 40.22
N ASN A 15 -12.12 31.21 39.32
CA ASN A 15 -13.14 30.24 38.91
C ASN A 15 -12.69 29.31 37.78
N GLN A 16 -11.43 29.38 37.34
CA GLN A 16 -10.86 28.58 36.26
C GLN A 16 -11.62 28.68 34.92
N LYS A 17 -12.22 29.84 34.62
CA LYS A 17 -13.08 30.06 33.44
C LYS A 17 -12.34 30.57 32.20
N PHE A 18 -11.03 30.82 32.28
CA PHE A 18 -10.22 31.27 31.15
C PHE A 18 -9.92 30.15 30.14
N THR A 19 -9.98 30.47 28.85
CA THR A 19 -9.28 29.66 27.83
C THR A 19 -7.75 29.80 27.99
N PRO A 20 -6.94 28.85 27.47
CA PRO A 20 -5.47 28.94 27.59
C PRO A 20 -4.87 30.24 27.02
N GLY A 21 -5.44 30.76 25.92
CA GLY A 21 -4.98 32.01 25.30
C GLY A 21 -5.32 33.25 26.11
N GLU A 22 -6.55 33.32 26.63
CA GLU A 22 -6.99 34.45 27.47
C GLU A 22 -6.24 34.49 28.80
N ARG A 23 -5.96 33.33 29.40
CA ARG A 23 -5.16 33.24 30.62
C ARG A 23 -3.77 33.85 30.40
N GLN A 24 -3.10 33.51 29.30
CA GLN A 24 -1.77 34.04 29.01
C GLN A 24 -1.80 35.55 28.80
N GLN A 25 -2.81 36.07 28.10
CA GLN A 25 -2.96 37.52 27.89
C GLN A 25 -3.15 38.26 29.22
N PHE A 26 -3.98 37.70 30.12
CA PHE A 26 -4.20 38.26 31.44
C PHE A 26 -2.95 38.22 32.32
N MET A 27 -2.21 37.10 32.33
CA MET A 27 -0.95 36.99 33.09
C MET A 27 0.13 37.93 32.57
N ASN A 28 0.27 38.06 31.24
CA ASN A 28 1.21 39.01 30.64
C ASN A 28 0.86 40.46 30.99
N TRP A 29 -0.44 40.78 31.00
CA TRP A 29 -0.91 42.10 31.40
C TRP A 29 -0.63 42.38 32.89
N LEU A 30 -0.86 41.40 33.76
CA LEU A 30 -0.59 41.48 35.21
C LEU A 30 0.89 41.74 35.52
N SER A 31 1.80 41.13 34.76
CA SER A 31 3.26 41.27 34.96
C SER A 31 3.91 42.40 34.16
N SER A 32 3.14 43.21 33.45
CA SER A 32 3.67 44.33 32.68
C SER A 32 4.05 45.49 33.61
N PRO A 33 5.28 46.06 33.53
CA PRO A 33 5.69 47.20 34.37
C PRO A 33 4.74 48.40 34.28
N GLU A 34 4.11 48.61 33.12
CA GLU A 34 3.15 49.69 32.90
C GLU A 34 1.84 49.54 33.71
N ASN A 35 1.54 48.34 34.20
CA ASN A 35 0.32 48.04 34.95
C ASN A 35 0.56 47.83 36.46
N GLU A 36 1.81 47.92 36.92
CA GLU A 36 2.19 47.69 38.31
C GLU A 36 1.34 48.49 39.30
N GLU A 37 1.26 49.81 39.11
CA GLU A 37 0.49 50.70 39.98
C GLU A 37 -1.01 50.37 39.98
N LYS A 38 -1.56 49.93 38.84
CA LYS A 38 -2.97 49.54 38.74
C LYS A 38 -3.25 48.24 39.49
N VAL A 39 -2.31 47.30 39.46
CA VAL A 39 -2.42 46.03 40.19
C VAL A 39 -2.31 46.28 41.69
N LYS A 40 -1.34 47.08 42.14
CA LYS A 40 -1.21 47.45 43.56
C LYS A 40 -2.44 48.18 44.07
N GLN A 41 -2.93 49.17 43.30
CA GLN A 41 -4.15 49.90 43.64
C GLN A 41 -5.36 48.97 43.76
N TYR A 42 -5.49 48.01 42.84
CA TYR A 42 -6.56 47.01 42.92
C TYR A 42 -6.45 46.13 44.17
N LEU A 43 -5.25 45.64 44.50
CA LEU A 43 -5.03 44.85 45.71
C LEU A 43 -5.36 45.65 46.97
N TYR A 44 -4.97 46.92 47.01
CA TYR A 44 -5.34 47.85 48.08
C TYR A 44 -6.86 48.00 48.18
N ASP A 45 -7.54 48.27 47.06
CA ASP A 45 -8.99 48.41 47.01
C ASP A 45 -9.74 47.12 47.39
N GLN A 46 -9.16 45.95 47.15
CA GLN A 46 -9.74 44.68 47.57
C GLN A 46 -9.53 44.39 49.05
N LEU A 47 -8.46 44.88 49.67
CA LEU A 47 -8.17 44.62 51.09
C LEU A 47 -8.74 45.68 52.02
N LYS A 48 -8.97 46.92 51.54
CA LYS A 48 -9.41 48.03 52.39
C LYS A 48 -10.72 47.79 53.13
N ASP A 49 -11.60 46.98 52.55
CA ASP A 49 -12.92 46.66 53.14
C ASP A 49 -12.84 45.51 54.17
N PHE A 50 -11.69 44.83 54.29
CA PHE A 50 -11.48 43.66 55.13
C PHE A 50 -10.41 43.84 56.22
N SER A 51 -9.74 44.99 56.26
CA SER A 51 -8.60 45.26 57.15
C SER A 51 -8.72 46.66 57.78
N ASP A 52 -8.28 46.80 59.03
CA ASP A 52 -8.24 48.11 59.68
C ASP A 52 -7.16 49.00 59.03
N GLU A 53 -7.36 50.33 59.03
CA GLU A 53 -6.43 51.30 58.41
C GLU A 53 -4.97 51.17 58.89
N THR A 54 -4.76 50.72 60.12
CA THR A 54 -3.44 50.47 60.69
C THR A 54 -2.78 49.24 60.09
N GLU A 55 -3.54 48.18 59.81
CA GLU A 55 -3.02 46.95 59.21
C GLU A 55 -2.73 47.14 57.71
N LEU A 56 -3.56 47.90 57.01
CA LEU A 56 -3.37 48.20 55.57
C LEU A 56 -2.10 48.99 55.26
N LYS A 57 -1.65 49.84 56.18
CA LYS A 57 -0.41 50.62 56.02
C LYS A 57 0.86 49.78 56.16
N ASP A 58 0.77 48.67 56.89
CA ASP A 58 1.90 47.75 57.10
C ASP A 58 2.00 46.69 55.99
N VAL A 59 1.05 46.65 55.04
CA VAL A 59 1.08 45.74 53.90
C VAL A 59 2.09 46.22 52.85
N ASP A 60 3.11 45.41 52.60
CA ASP A 60 4.09 45.64 51.54
C ASP A 60 3.58 45.13 50.18
N PHE A 61 2.87 46.00 49.46
CA PHE A 61 2.34 45.71 48.13
C PHE A 61 3.43 45.55 47.06
N ASP A 62 4.62 46.12 47.27
CA ASP A 62 5.76 45.98 46.35
C ASP A 62 6.27 44.54 46.39
N SER A 63 6.45 43.99 47.60
CA SER A 63 6.81 42.59 47.80
C SER A 63 5.74 41.64 47.26
N ILE A 64 4.45 41.94 47.45
CA ILE A 64 3.36 41.12 46.90
C ILE A 64 3.42 41.09 45.37
N TYR A 65 3.60 42.25 44.72
CA TYR A 65 3.69 42.35 43.27
C TYR A 65 4.92 41.63 42.72
N SER A 66 6.09 41.79 43.36
CA SER A 66 7.32 41.06 43.01
C SER A 66 7.10 39.55 43.04
N ASN A 67 6.49 39.04 44.11
CA ASN A 67 6.19 37.61 44.26
C ASN A 67 5.23 37.08 43.19
N ILE A 68 4.28 37.90 42.72
CA ILE A 68 3.37 37.55 41.62
C ILE A 68 4.17 37.42 40.32
N ASN A 69 5.03 38.39 40.02
CA ASN A 69 5.86 38.38 38.81
C ASN A 69 6.86 37.23 38.80
N ASP A 70 7.49 36.94 39.93
CA ASP A 70 8.42 35.81 40.04
C ASP A 70 7.71 34.48 39.75
N LYS A 71 6.50 34.28 40.28
CA LYS A 71 5.70 33.08 40.02
C LYS A 71 5.22 32.98 38.57
N ILE A 72 4.88 34.10 37.94
CA ILE A 72 4.46 34.13 36.52
C ILE A 72 5.67 33.82 35.61
N ASN A 73 6.83 34.42 35.88
CA ASN A 73 8.06 34.21 35.13
C ASN A 73 8.65 32.78 35.32
N LEU A 74 8.55 32.20 36.52
CA LEU A 74 8.93 30.81 36.78
C LEU A 74 8.11 29.80 35.97
N ASN A 75 6.83 30.12 35.67
CA ASN A 75 5.99 29.30 34.80
C ASN A 75 6.35 29.44 33.32
N GLU A 76 6.97 30.55 32.90
CA GLU A 76 7.51 30.69 31.55
C GLU A 76 8.80 29.88 31.36
N LEU A 77 9.67 29.83 32.38
CA LEU A 77 10.90 29.01 32.38
C LEU A 77 10.60 27.51 32.48
N ASN A 78 9.46 27.13 33.07
CA ASN A 78 8.96 25.76 33.14
C ASN A 78 7.97 25.42 32.01
N LYS A 79 7.85 26.25 30.95
CA LYS A 79 7.27 25.74 29.70
C LYS A 79 8.10 24.50 29.34
N PRO A 80 7.51 23.30 29.25
CA PRO A 80 8.28 22.16 28.78
C PRO A 80 8.90 22.62 27.46
N GLU A 81 10.23 22.60 27.36
CA GLU A 81 10.89 22.86 26.08
C GLU A 81 10.15 21.98 25.09
N VAL A 82 9.41 22.61 24.17
CA VAL A 82 8.77 21.88 23.10
C VAL A 82 9.95 21.36 22.31
N ASN A 83 10.34 20.13 22.64
CA ASN A 83 11.48 19.45 22.09
C ASN A 83 11.26 19.45 20.59
N LYS A 84 11.86 20.40 19.87
CA LYS A 84 11.78 20.48 18.39
C LYS A 84 12.26 19.17 17.77
N THR A 85 13.08 18.40 18.50
CA THR A 85 13.44 17.02 18.21
C THR A 85 12.24 16.07 18.15
N ARG A 86 11.26 16.18 19.07
CA ARG A 86 9.99 15.41 19.03
C ARG A 86 9.09 15.82 17.87
N GLU A 87 9.04 17.10 17.52
CA GLU A 87 8.24 17.58 16.39
C GLU A 87 8.86 17.17 15.04
N LEU A 88 10.19 17.29 14.90
CA LEU A 88 10.95 16.81 13.74
C LEU A 88 10.91 15.28 13.63
N LEU A 89 11.01 14.53 14.74
CA LEU A 89 10.86 13.07 14.73
C LEU A 89 9.49 12.66 14.18
N ASN A 90 8.41 13.33 14.61
CA ASN A 90 7.08 13.04 14.08
C ASN A 90 6.93 13.39 12.59
N ILE A 91 7.66 14.39 12.08
CA ILE A 91 7.67 14.73 10.65
C ILE A 91 8.52 13.72 9.86
N THR A 92 9.69 13.31 10.36
CA THR A 92 10.53 12.31 9.68
C THR A 92 9.87 10.94 9.64
N PHE A 93 9.14 10.54 10.70
CA PHE A 93 8.33 9.31 10.68
C PHE A 93 7.20 9.37 9.64
N LYS A 94 6.57 10.54 9.43
CA LYS A 94 5.55 10.72 8.38
C LYS A 94 6.16 10.63 6.98
N VAL A 95 7.30 11.29 6.74
CA VAL A 95 7.99 11.24 5.44
C VAL A 95 8.51 9.84 5.14
N ALA A 96 9.10 9.15 6.13
CA ALA A 96 9.54 7.77 6.00
C ALA A 96 8.37 6.83 5.69
N ALA A 97 7.20 7.02 6.30
CA ALA A 97 6.00 6.24 6.03
C ALA A 97 5.48 6.42 4.59
N VAL A 98 5.51 7.66 4.05
CA VAL A 98 5.15 7.92 2.65
C VAL A 98 6.15 7.22 1.71
N PHE A 99 7.44 7.30 2.01
CA PHE A 99 8.47 6.65 1.20
C PHE A 99 8.33 5.13 1.23
N LEU A 100 8.09 4.54 2.41
CA LEU A 100 7.79 3.11 2.56
C LEU A 100 6.53 2.71 1.79
N ALA A 101 5.46 3.49 1.85
CA ALA A 101 4.23 3.22 1.12
C ALA A 101 4.46 3.24 -0.40
N VAL A 102 5.27 4.17 -0.91
CA VAL A 102 5.65 4.21 -2.34
C VAL A 102 6.51 3.01 -2.71
N VAL A 103 7.52 2.64 -1.91
CA VAL A 103 8.36 1.46 -2.17
C VAL A 103 7.54 0.18 -2.14
N VAL A 104 6.66 0.02 -1.17
CA VAL A 104 5.74 -1.13 -1.07
C VAL A 104 4.77 -1.13 -2.24
N SER A 105 4.22 0.02 -2.63
CA SER A 105 3.34 0.13 -3.79
C SER A 105 4.07 -0.26 -5.07
N VAL A 106 5.27 0.25 -5.33
CA VAL A 106 6.08 -0.11 -6.50
C VAL A 106 6.46 -1.59 -6.47
N PHE A 107 6.83 -2.13 -5.31
CA PHE A 107 7.14 -3.55 -5.15
C PHE A 107 5.92 -4.44 -5.42
N LEU A 108 4.74 -4.08 -4.88
CA LEU A 108 3.49 -4.78 -5.14
C LEU A 108 3.08 -4.67 -6.61
N THR A 109 3.19 -3.50 -7.22
CA THR A 109 2.96 -3.32 -8.66
C THR A 109 3.94 -4.17 -9.47
N TYR A 110 5.21 -4.21 -9.07
CA TYR A 110 6.22 -5.04 -9.71
C TYR A 110 5.97 -6.53 -9.54
N THR A 111 5.36 -7.01 -8.45
CA THR A 111 5.05 -8.43 -8.26
C THR A 111 3.71 -8.84 -8.85
N VAL A 112 2.70 -7.97 -8.82
CA VAL A 112 1.34 -8.21 -9.33
C VAL A 112 1.25 -8.01 -10.84
N LEU A 113 1.95 -7.01 -11.39
CA LEU A 113 1.95 -6.73 -12.83
C LEU A 113 3.06 -7.43 -13.60
N LYS A 114 3.89 -8.28 -12.98
CA LYS A 114 4.66 -9.21 -13.81
C LYS A 114 3.63 -10.03 -14.58
N PRO A 115 3.64 -10.02 -15.92
CA PRO A 115 3.01 -11.11 -16.63
C PRO A 115 3.74 -12.35 -16.12
N GLN A 116 3.06 -13.11 -15.27
CA GLN A 116 3.44 -14.49 -15.03
C GLN A 116 3.57 -15.04 -16.44
N PRO A 117 4.78 -15.44 -16.92
CA PRO A 117 4.78 -16.27 -18.11
C PRO A 117 3.82 -17.40 -17.75
N PHE A 118 2.91 -17.76 -18.65
CA PHE A 118 1.98 -18.89 -18.47
C PHE A 118 2.82 -20.18 -18.32
N GLN A 119 3.50 -20.32 -17.19
CA GLN A 119 4.33 -21.43 -16.76
C GLN A 119 3.54 -22.20 -15.72
N ASN A 120 2.25 -22.40 -16.00
CA ASN A 120 1.35 -23.38 -15.39
C ASN A 120 0.15 -23.61 -16.33
N ALA A 121 0.41 -23.74 -17.63
CA ALA A 121 -0.43 -24.58 -18.49
C ALA A 121 0.00 -26.06 -18.39
N GLY A 122 0.80 -26.45 -17.39
CA GLY A 122 0.84 -27.84 -16.92
C GLY A 122 -0.27 -27.98 -15.88
N THR A 123 -1.27 -28.84 -16.05
CA THR A 123 -1.11 -30.30 -16.08
C THR A 123 -2.28 -31.01 -16.77
N THR A 124 -3.17 -30.31 -17.47
CA THR A 124 -4.30 -30.95 -18.16
C THR A 124 -3.92 -31.29 -19.59
N TYR A 125 -3.80 -32.58 -19.86
CA TYR A 125 -3.61 -33.12 -21.21
C TYR A 125 -4.89 -33.80 -21.68
N TYR A 126 -5.18 -33.65 -22.96
CA TYR A 126 -6.14 -34.49 -23.66
C TYR A 126 -5.38 -35.60 -24.37
N GLU A 127 -5.83 -36.84 -24.18
CA GLU A 127 -5.32 -38.02 -24.87
C GLU A 127 -6.47 -38.67 -25.64
N ILE A 128 -6.26 -38.89 -26.93
CA ILE A 128 -7.23 -39.51 -27.83
C ILE A 128 -6.60 -40.79 -28.36
N LYS A 129 -7.33 -41.91 -28.24
CA LYS A 129 -6.88 -43.24 -28.68
C LYS A 129 -7.83 -43.74 -29.76
N ALA A 130 -7.28 -44.11 -30.91
CA ALA A 130 -8.04 -44.80 -31.93
C ALA A 130 -8.10 -46.30 -31.57
N PRO A 131 -9.30 -46.91 -31.49
CA PRO A 131 -9.41 -48.34 -31.22
C PRO A 131 -8.78 -49.16 -32.36
N LEU A 132 -8.35 -50.38 -32.06
CA LEU A 132 -7.83 -51.30 -33.06
C LEU A 132 -8.90 -51.56 -34.13
N GLY A 133 -8.49 -51.55 -35.40
CA GLY A 133 -9.37 -51.78 -36.55
C GLY A 133 -10.22 -50.58 -37.00
N ALA A 134 -10.12 -49.41 -36.36
CA ALA A 134 -10.87 -48.22 -36.78
C ALA A 134 -10.00 -46.95 -36.82
N LYS A 135 -10.41 -46.00 -37.66
CA LYS A 135 -9.81 -44.66 -37.73
C LYS A 135 -10.68 -43.65 -36.97
N THR A 136 -10.04 -42.67 -36.35
CA THR A 136 -10.74 -41.61 -35.60
C THR A 136 -10.41 -40.25 -36.22
N GLU A 137 -11.42 -39.49 -36.62
CA GLU A 137 -11.25 -38.11 -37.10
C GLU A 137 -11.41 -37.12 -35.95
N ILE A 138 -10.50 -36.16 -35.84
CA ILE A 138 -10.42 -35.17 -34.78
C ILE A 138 -10.30 -33.79 -35.42
N THR A 139 -11.13 -32.85 -34.98
CA THR A 139 -10.94 -31.42 -35.28
C THR A 139 -10.25 -30.78 -34.08
N MET A 140 -9.05 -30.26 -34.32
CA MET A 140 -8.22 -29.61 -33.29
C MET A 140 -8.74 -28.20 -32.98
N PRO A 141 -8.40 -27.62 -31.81
CA PRO A 141 -8.83 -26.27 -31.44
C PRO A 141 -8.37 -25.15 -32.39
N ASP A 142 -7.36 -25.39 -33.23
CA ASP A 142 -6.88 -24.46 -34.25
C ASP A 142 -7.59 -24.61 -35.61
N GLY A 143 -8.55 -25.52 -35.71
CA GLY A 143 -9.25 -25.87 -36.95
C GLY A 143 -8.52 -26.90 -37.82
N SER A 144 -7.33 -27.38 -37.42
CA SER A 144 -6.65 -28.47 -38.10
C SER A 144 -7.45 -29.77 -37.99
N LYS A 145 -7.42 -30.61 -39.03
CA LYS A 145 -8.04 -31.94 -39.01
C LYS A 145 -6.97 -33.01 -38.87
N VAL A 146 -7.23 -33.99 -38.01
CA VAL A 146 -6.34 -35.14 -37.79
C VAL A 146 -7.15 -36.41 -37.98
N LEU A 147 -6.68 -37.30 -38.87
CA LEU A 147 -7.21 -38.65 -39.02
C LEU A 147 -6.22 -39.63 -38.39
N LEU A 148 -6.57 -40.12 -37.21
CA LEU A 148 -5.76 -41.03 -36.41
C LEU A 148 -6.03 -42.48 -36.85
N ASN A 149 -4.99 -43.22 -37.22
CA ASN A 149 -5.10 -44.61 -37.66
C ASN A 149 -5.27 -45.58 -36.48
N ALA A 150 -5.70 -46.80 -36.74
CA ALA A 150 -5.96 -47.83 -35.74
C ALA A 150 -4.77 -48.04 -34.78
N GLY A 151 -5.07 -48.18 -33.49
CA GLY A 151 -4.05 -48.41 -32.46
C GLY A 151 -3.18 -47.19 -32.11
N SER A 152 -3.41 -46.05 -32.76
CA SER A 152 -2.61 -44.84 -32.54
C SER A 152 -3.17 -44.00 -31.39
N LYS A 153 -2.29 -43.18 -30.79
CA LYS A 153 -2.59 -42.28 -29.68
C LYS A 153 -2.07 -40.89 -30.00
N LEU A 154 -2.90 -39.90 -29.73
CA LEU A 154 -2.59 -38.49 -29.89
C LEU A 154 -2.76 -37.79 -28.54
N LYS A 155 -1.76 -37.03 -28.11
CA LYS A 155 -1.80 -36.29 -26.84
C LYS A 155 -1.46 -34.82 -27.06
N TYR A 156 -2.25 -33.91 -26.52
CA TYR A 156 -1.97 -32.47 -26.57
C TYR A 156 -2.40 -31.76 -25.29
N ASN A 157 -1.84 -30.57 -25.06
CA ASN A 157 -2.10 -29.78 -23.86
C ASN A 157 -3.42 -29.00 -23.98
N ALA A 158 -4.15 -28.76 -22.89
CA ALA A 158 -5.34 -27.91 -22.88
C ALA A 158 -5.12 -26.47 -23.40
N GLY A 159 -3.89 -25.95 -23.32
CA GLY A 159 -3.47 -24.68 -23.90
C GLY A 159 -3.08 -24.72 -25.39
N PHE A 160 -3.43 -25.80 -26.11
CA PHE A 160 -3.17 -25.92 -27.55
C PHE A 160 -3.80 -24.75 -28.32
N ASN A 161 -3.05 -24.17 -29.25
CA ASN A 161 -3.37 -22.97 -30.04
C ASN A 161 -3.45 -21.65 -29.24
N ILE A 162 -3.17 -21.65 -27.94
CA ILE A 162 -3.04 -20.42 -27.13
C ILE A 162 -1.56 -20.04 -27.02
N ASN A 163 -0.74 -20.97 -26.50
CA ASN A 163 0.69 -20.73 -26.27
C ASN A 163 1.58 -21.46 -27.28
N ASN A 164 1.15 -22.64 -27.75
CA ASN A 164 1.85 -23.45 -28.73
C ASN A 164 0.85 -24.36 -29.47
N ARG A 165 1.27 -24.98 -30.57
CA ARG A 165 0.53 -26.05 -31.25
C ARG A 165 1.35 -27.34 -31.23
N GLU A 166 1.74 -27.76 -30.03
CA GLU A 166 2.50 -29.00 -29.83
C GLU A 166 1.57 -30.17 -29.48
N LEU A 167 1.83 -31.32 -30.08
CA LEU A 167 1.19 -32.58 -29.76
C LEU A 167 2.20 -33.73 -29.80
N SER A 168 1.87 -34.85 -29.16
CA SER A 168 2.62 -36.09 -29.22
C SER A 168 1.80 -37.15 -29.94
N LEU A 169 2.45 -37.90 -30.84
CA LEU A 169 1.89 -39.00 -31.59
C LEU A 169 2.65 -40.29 -31.26
N ASP A 170 1.90 -41.35 -30.95
CA ASP A 170 2.35 -42.74 -30.92
C ASP A 170 1.47 -43.51 -31.91
N GLY A 171 2.01 -43.91 -33.04
CA GLY A 171 1.28 -44.56 -34.13
C GLY A 171 1.24 -43.73 -35.41
N GLU A 172 0.15 -43.84 -36.17
CA GLU A 172 -0.01 -43.19 -37.46
C GLU A 172 -1.16 -42.19 -37.49
N ALA A 173 -0.90 -41.02 -38.06
CA ALA A 173 -1.91 -40.00 -38.29
C ALA A 173 -1.65 -39.20 -39.56
N PHE A 174 -2.74 -38.91 -40.26
CA PHE A 174 -2.76 -37.90 -41.31
C PHE A 174 -3.20 -36.56 -40.73
N PHE A 175 -2.41 -35.52 -40.99
CA PHE A 175 -2.62 -34.16 -40.52
C PHE A 175 -2.98 -33.27 -41.69
N ASN A 176 -4.06 -32.50 -41.58
CA ASN A 176 -4.36 -31.37 -42.45
C ASN A 176 -4.31 -30.10 -41.59
N VAL A 177 -3.15 -29.44 -41.60
CA VAL A 177 -2.83 -28.36 -40.65
C VAL A 177 -3.35 -27.02 -41.15
N HIS A 178 -4.12 -26.34 -40.30
CA HIS A 178 -4.58 -24.98 -40.55
C HIS A 178 -3.38 -24.01 -40.61
N LYS A 179 -3.38 -23.13 -41.61
CA LYS A 179 -2.25 -22.27 -41.93
C LYS A 179 -2.06 -21.19 -40.85
N ASN A 180 -0.92 -21.24 -40.17
CA ASN A 180 -0.50 -20.21 -39.22
C ASN A 180 1.03 -20.23 -39.11
N LYS A 181 1.67 -19.21 -39.70
CA LYS A 181 3.14 -19.08 -39.71
C LYS A 181 3.72 -18.59 -38.38
N ASN A 182 2.94 -17.86 -37.59
CA ASN A 182 3.39 -17.25 -36.34
C ASN A 182 3.42 -18.25 -35.19
N LEU A 183 2.61 -19.29 -35.26
CA LEU A 183 2.52 -20.35 -34.25
C LEU A 183 2.60 -21.72 -34.95
N PRO A 184 3.79 -22.28 -35.23
CA PRO A 184 3.92 -23.54 -35.97
C PRO A 184 3.27 -24.74 -35.27
N PHE A 185 2.77 -25.69 -36.05
CA PHE A 185 2.23 -26.97 -35.59
C PHE A 185 3.36 -27.99 -35.47
N ILE A 186 3.52 -28.60 -34.30
CA ILE A 186 4.64 -29.49 -33.99
C ILE A 186 4.10 -30.85 -33.55
N VAL A 187 4.44 -31.89 -34.30
CA VAL A 187 4.14 -33.29 -33.99
C VAL A 187 5.39 -33.92 -33.40
N LYS A 188 5.35 -34.25 -32.11
CA LYS A 188 6.43 -34.95 -31.41
C LYS A 188 6.19 -36.46 -31.47
N THR A 189 7.18 -37.19 -31.94
CA THR A 189 7.22 -38.65 -31.87
C THR A 189 8.35 -39.07 -30.92
N SER A 190 8.54 -40.36 -30.70
CA SER A 190 9.63 -40.85 -29.84
C SER A 190 11.03 -40.56 -30.37
N TYR A 191 11.18 -40.21 -31.65
CA TYR A 191 12.50 -40.02 -32.25
C TYR A 191 12.68 -38.68 -32.97
N ILE A 192 11.61 -38.10 -33.54
CA ILE A 192 11.69 -36.84 -34.29
C ILE A 192 10.52 -35.89 -33.98
N ASP A 193 10.78 -34.60 -34.15
CA ASP A 193 9.78 -33.54 -34.10
C ASP A 193 9.52 -33.01 -35.52
N ILE A 194 8.28 -33.11 -35.99
CA ILE A 194 7.86 -32.62 -37.30
C ILE A 194 7.20 -31.26 -37.14
N LYS A 195 7.66 -30.26 -37.89
CA LYS A 195 7.14 -28.88 -37.84
C LYS A 195 6.43 -28.50 -39.14
N ALA A 196 5.17 -28.07 -39.05
CA ALA A 196 4.35 -27.62 -40.17
C ALA A 196 3.75 -26.23 -39.90
N VAL A 197 3.57 -25.44 -40.97
CA VAL A 197 2.97 -24.08 -40.88
C VAL A 197 1.62 -23.97 -41.61
N GLY A 198 1.16 -25.04 -42.26
CA GLY A 198 -0.06 -25.07 -43.06
C GLY A 198 0.04 -26.00 -44.26
N THR A 199 0.23 -27.28 -44.00
CA THR A 199 0.40 -28.34 -45.01
C THR A 199 -0.37 -29.58 -44.58
N ALA A 200 -0.71 -30.42 -45.54
CA ALA A 200 -1.18 -31.77 -45.26
C ALA A 200 0.02 -32.73 -45.31
N PHE A 201 0.08 -33.69 -44.39
CA PHE A 201 1.15 -34.69 -44.34
C PHE A 201 0.70 -35.90 -43.51
N ASN A 202 1.31 -37.05 -43.75
CA ASN A 202 1.18 -38.26 -42.94
C ASN A 202 2.42 -38.45 -42.07
N VAL A 203 2.22 -38.96 -40.86
CA VAL A 203 3.30 -39.43 -39.98
C VAL A 203 2.93 -40.82 -39.50
N LYS A 204 3.83 -41.79 -39.69
CA LYS A 204 3.76 -43.14 -39.14
C LYS A 204 4.96 -43.34 -38.20
N ALA A 205 4.68 -43.48 -36.91
CA ALA A 205 5.67 -43.58 -35.84
C ALA A 205 5.13 -44.40 -34.67
N TYR A 206 4.87 -45.69 -34.90
CA TYR A 206 4.49 -46.64 -33.86
C TYR A 206 5.70 -46.97 -32.97
N ASN A 207 5.56 -46.91 -31.66
CA ASN A 207 6.69 -47.18 -30.75
C ASN A 207 7.25 -48.61 -30.81
N ASP A 208 6.43 -49.57 -31.24
CA ASP A 208 6.81 -50.96 -31.47
C ASP A 208 7.40 -51.21 -32.87
N GLU A 209 7.28 -50.24 -33.78
CA GLU A 209 7.94 -50.26 -35.08
C GLU A 209 9.18 -49.36 -35.02
N GLY A 210 10.39 -49.92 -35.16
CA GLY A 210 11.65 -49.17 -35.10
C GLY A 210 11.90 -48.20 -36.26
N THR A 211 10.87 -47.85 -37.02
CA THR A 211 10.91 -47.03 -38.24
C THR A 211 9.91 -45.89 -38.15
N ILE A 212 10.31 -44.72 -38.64
CA ILE A 212 9.42 -43.58 -38.80
C ILE A 212 9.35 -43.21 -40.27
N GLU A 213 8.13 -43.00 -40.74
CA GLU A 213 7.86 -42.54 -42.10
C GLU A 213 7.06 -41.24 -42.06
N THR A 214 7.42 -40.32 -42.94
CA THR A 214 6.63 -39.12 -43.18
C THR A 214 6.44 -38.94 -44.68
N THR A 215 5.21 -38.60 -45.07
CA THR A 215 4.82 -38.44 -46.47
C THR A 215 4.09 -37.11 -46.61
N LEU A 216 4.45 -36.33 -47.64
CA LEU A 216 3.87 -35.02 -47.97
C LEU A 216 2.90 -35.12 -49.15
#